data_AF-A0A9E3VZ13-F1
#
_entry.id   AF-A0A9E3VZ13-F1
#
_cell.length_a   1.000
_cell.length_b   1.000
_cell.length_c   1.000
_cell.angle_alpha   90.00
_cell.angle_beta   90.00
_cell.angle_gamma   90.00
#
_symmetry.space_group_name_H-M   'P 1'
#
loop_
_entity.id
_entity.type
_entity.pdbx_description
1 polymer ?
#
loop_
_entity_poly.entity_id
_entity_poly.type
_entity_poly.pdbx_seq_one_letter_code
_entity_poly.pdbx_strand_id
1 'polypeptide(L)'
;MSFIVGKDGDISLFRVGTLVAIVGIVLVVGGVAAYFLDQNSYRVPLDVEPYPGAESWGNIREAGATRRLVFLTSATPEEVAAYYDEKLRALDGAEQGCERIPASGEVAAAATDRTVVPYWYKCLFQRTGLRSSQLTTVTVQPGVFSADPDLNTEGKTVIEHSQRWQP
;
A
#
# COMPACT_ATOMS: atom_id res chain seq x y z
N MET A 1 -19.85 27.74 37.05
CA MET A 1 -19.04 28.98 36.99
C MET A 1 -19.20 29.57 35.59
N SER A 2 -19.99 30.63 35.45
CA SER A 2 -20.21 31.32 34.17
C SER A 2 -19.02 32.23 33.90
N PHE A 3 -18.10 31.80 33.03
CA PHE A 3 -16.92 32.59 32.65
C PHE A 3 -17.21 33.65 31.58
N ILE A 4 -18.44 33.69 31.05
CA ILE A 4 -18.83 34.51 29.90
C ILE A 4 -19.61 35.78 30.31
N VAL A 5 -20.17 35.83 31.52
CA VAL A 5 -21.03 36.94 31.97
C VAL A 5 -20.30 37.75 33.06
N GLY A 6 -20.11 39.04 32.83
CA GLY A 6 -19.61 39.97 33.85
C GLY A 6 -20.62 40.14 35.00
N LYS A 7 -20.17 40.64 36.15
CA LYS A 7 -21.03 40.85 37.34
C LYS A 7 -22.21 41.81 37.07
N ASP A 8 -22.17 42.55 35.94
CA ASP A 8 -23.15 43.54 35.51
C ASP A 8 -24.00 43.09 34.29
N GLY A 9 -23.87 41.83 33.83
CA GLY A 9 -24.67 41.27 32.72
C GLY A 9 -24.19 41.63 31.30
N ASP A 10 -23.18 42.49 31.16
CA ASP A 10 -22.69 42.94 29.86
C ASP A 10 -21.65 41.98 29.26
N ILE A 11 -21.79 41.66 27.98
CA ILE A 11 -20.87 40.76 27.26
C ILE A 11 -19.62 41.57 26.92
N SER A 12 -18.54 41.33 27.66
CA SER A 12 -17.26 42.01 27.41
C SER A 12 -16.69 41.58 26.05
N LEU A 13 -16.78 42.48 25.05
CA LEU A 13 -16.27 42.29 23.69
C LEU A 13 -14.80 41.83 23.66
N PHE A 14 -13.99 42.31 24.62
CA PHE A 14 -12.59 41.92 24.78
C PHE A 14 -12.40 40.45 25.18
N ARG A 15 -13.25 39.94 26.08
CA ARG A 15 -13.21 38.52 26.52
C ARG A 15 -13.65 37.59 25.41
N VAL A 16 -14.70 37.97 24.68
CA VAL A 16 -15.17 37.21 23.50
C VAL A 16 -14.10 37.21 22.41
N GLY A 17 -13.50 38.37 22.10
CA GLY A 17 -12.41 38.47 21.13
C GLY A 17 -11.20 37.62 21.50
N THR A 18 -10.83 37.58 22.79
CA THR A 18 -9.72 36.73 23.28
C THR A 18 -10.04 35.25 23.13
N LEU A 19 -11.26 34.82 23.46
CA LEU A 19 -11.68 33.42 23.29
C LEU A 19 -11.66 33.01 21.81
N VAL A 20 -12.17 33.86 20.92
CA VAL A 20 -12.14 33.62 19.47
C VAL A 20 -10.70 33.53 18.96
N ALA A 21 -9.81 34.41 19.42
CA ALA A 21 -8.39 34.37 19.05
C ALA A 21 -7.71 33.06 19.52
N ILE A 22 -7.98 32.61 20.76
CA ILE A 22 -7.44 31.35 21.28
C ILE A 22 -7.93 30.16 20.44
N VAL A 23 -9.24 30.09 20.17
CA VAL A 23 -9.81 29.03 19.32
C VAL A 23 -9.20 29.08 17.92
N GLY A 24 -9.04 30.27 17.34
CA GLY A 24 -8.40 30.46 16.04
C GLY A 24 -6.96 29.90 16.01
N ILE A 25 -6.16 30.21 17.02
CA ILE A 25 -4.78 29.69 17.15
C ILE A 25 -4.80 28.16 17.25
N VAL A 26 -5.66 27.60 18.10
CA VAL A 26 -5.77 26.14 18.27
C VAL A 26 -6.14 25.45 16.96
N LEU A 27 -7.08 26.00 16.19
CA LEU A 27 -7.47 25.45 14.90
C LEU A 27 -6.32 25.51 13.88
N VAL A 28 -5.57 26.61 13.83
CA VAL A 28 -4.41 26.74 12.93
C VAL A 28 -3.32 25.74 13.30
N VAL A 29 -2.92 25.69 14.57
CA VAL A 29 -1.88 24.77 15.05
C VAL A 29 -2.31 23.32 14.85
N GLY A 30 -3.57 22.98 15.16
CA GLY A 30 -4.13 21.65 14.96
C GLY A 30 -4.15 21.25 13.48
N GLY A 31 -4.55 22.16 12.59
CA GLY A 31 -4.53 21.93 11.14
C GLY A 31 -3.13 21.70 10.60
N VAL A 32 -2.14 22.49 11.03
CA VAL A 32 -0.74 22.32 10.64
C VAL A 32 -0.17 21.00 11.15
N ALA A 33 -0.44 20.63 12.41
CA ALA A 33 0.00 19.36 12.98
C ALA A 33 -0.61 18.16 12.22
N ALA A 34 -1.91 18.20 11.94
CA ALA A 34 -2.58 17.16 11.16
C ALA A 34 -1.98 17.01 9.75
N TYR A 35 -1.65 18.12 9.10
CA TYR A 35 -1.00 18.11 7.79
C TYR A 35 0.38 17.43 7.80
N PHE A 36 1.22 17.75 8.79
CA PHE A 36 2.54 17.11 8.90
C PHE A 36 2.46 15.62 9.24
N LEU A 37 1.50 15.23 10.08
CA LEU A 37 1.25 13.81 10.38
C LEU A 37 0.81 13.04 9.14
N ASP A 38 -0.08 13.63 8.34
CA ASP A 38 -0.52 13.04 7.08
C ASP A 38 0.67 12.84 6.13
N GLN A 39 1.44 13.90 5.85
CA GLN A 39 2.62 13.82 4.98
C GLN A 39 3.65 12.79 5.44
N ASN A 40 3.92 12.72 6.74
CA ASN A 40 4.89 11.77 7.27
C ASN A 40 4.43 10.32 7.09
N SER A 41 3.11 10.07 7.10
CA SER A 41 2.57 8.74 6.85
C SER A 41 2.81 8.24 5.42
N TYR A 42 3.04 9.14 4.45
CA TYR A 42 3.34 8.81 3.05
C TYR A 42 4.83 8.59 2.75
N ARG A 43 5.72 8.84 3.73
CA ARG A 43 7.18 8.71 3.58
C ARG A 43 7.74 7.30 3.77
N VAL A 44 6.85 6.34 4.03
CA VAL A 44 7.17 4.91 4.14
C VAL A 44 6.47 4.15 3.01
N PRO A 45 6.95 2.96 2.63
CA PRO A 45 6.19 2.09 1.71
C PRO A 45 4.82 1.74 2.29
N LEU A 46 3.83 1.55 1.41
CA LEU A 46 2.56 0.94 1.79
C LEU A 46 2.81 -0.53 2.14
N ASP A 47 2.66 -0.87 3.41
CA ASP A 47 2.94 -2.21 3.89
C ASP A 47 1.76 -3.12 3.57
N VAL A 48 2.00 -4.12 2.71
CA VAL A 48 1.03 -5.15 2.35
C VAL A 48 1.57 -6.45 2.90
N GLU A 49 0.82 -7.06 3.82
CA GLU A 49 1.24 -8.30 4.46
C GLU A 49 1.41 -9.42 3.42
N PRO A 50 2.57 -10.11 3.38
CA PRO A 50 2.78 -11.21 2.44
C PRO A 50 1.80 -12.35 2.71
N TYR A 51 1.64 -13.24 1.74
CA TYR A 51 0.80 -14.42 1.88
C TYR A 51 1.25 -15.29 3.08
N PRO A 52 0.33 -15.82 3.91
CA PRO A 52 0.70 -16.64 5.07
C PRO A 52 1.55 -17.85 4.68
N GLY A 53 2.70 -18.01 5.34
CA GLY A 53 3.65 -19.10 5.03
C GLY A 53 4.54 -18.84 3.81
N ALA A 54 4.48 -17.65 3.19
CA ALA A 54 5.45 -17.26 2.18
C ALA A 54 6.80 -16.92 2.82
N GLU A 55 7.87 -17.48 2.26
CA GLU A 55 9.24 -17.27 2.69
C GLU A 55 9.89 -16.13 1.91
N SER A 56 10.63 -15.26 2.60
CA SER A 56 11.41 -14.21 1.94
C SER A 56 12.54 -14.83 1.11
N TRP A 57 12.55 -14.55 -0.19
CA TRP A 57 13.58 -15.06 -1.10
C TRP A 57 14.57 -13.97 -1.54
N GLY A 58 14.11 -12.73 -1.68
CA GLY A 58 14.98 -11.63 -2.10
C GLY A 58 14.46 -10.25 -1.71
N ASN A 59 15.39 -9.31 -1.57
CA ASN A 59 15.09 -7.89 -1.38
C ASN A 59 16.00 -7.07 -2.26
N ILE A 60 15.41 -6.43 -3.27
CA ILE A 60 16.11 -5.56 -4.21
C ILE A 60 15.75 -4.13 -3.79
N ARG A 61 16.71 -3.46 -3.14
CA ARG A 61 16.59 -2.02 -2.89
C ARG A 61 16.87 -1.29 -4.19
N GLU A 62 15.82 -0.75 -4.78
CA GLU A 62 15.94 0.15 -5.91
C GLU A 62 16.28 1.57 -5.41
N ALA A 63 16.81 2.42 -6.30
CA ALA A 63 17.19 3.77 -5.92
C ALA A 63 15.97 4.62 -5.51
N GLY A 64 16.13 5.46 -4.49
CA GLY A 64 15.09 6.41 -4.06
C GLY A 64 14.02 5.79 -3.17
N ALA A 65 12.77 6.20 -3.38
CA ALA A 65 11.59 5.77 -2.62
C ALA A 65 10.89 4.56 -3.28
N THR A 66 11.69 3.59 -3.72
CA THR A 66 11.23 2.36 -4.39
C THR A 66 11.90 1.16 -3.76
N ARG A 67 11.16 0.06 -3.58
CA ARG A 67 11.68 -1.20 -3.03
C ARG A 67 10.99 -2.37 -3.69
N ARG A 68 11.73 -3.43 -3.96
CA ARG A 68 11.18 -4.70 -4.43
C ARG A 68 11.46 -5.84 -3.46
N LEU A 69 10.43 -6.55 -3.04
CA LEU A 69 10.51 -7.73 -2.19
C LEU A 69 10.01 -8.94 -2.95
N VAL A 70 10.67 -10.07 -2.81
CA VAL A 70 10.27 -11.31 -3.46
C VAL A 70 10.12 -12.40 -2.42
N PHE A 71 8.97 -13.08 -2.47
CA PHE A 71 8.62 -14.18 -1.59
C PHE A 71 8.25 -15.42 -2.41
N LEU A 72 8.43 -16.59 -1.80
CA LEU A 72 8.08 -17.87 -2.38
C LEU A 72 7.09 -18.61 -1.48
N THR A 73 6.12 -19.29 -2.07
CA THR A 73 5.16 -20.14 -1.35
C THR A 73 4.85 -21.41 -2.14
N SER A 74 4.40 -22.46 -1.47
CA SER A 74 3.89 -23.68 -2.10
C SER A 74 2.40 -23.59 -2.48
N ALA A 75 1.70 -22.54 -2.07
CA ALA A 75 0.31 -22.29 -2.46
C ALA A 75 0.20 -21.99 -3.96
N THR A 76 -0.99 -22.19 -4.54
CA THR A 76 -1.19 -21.93 -5.98
C THR A 76 -1.25 -20.42 -6.26
N PRO A 77 -0.89 -19.94 -7.47
CA PRO A 77 -1.01 -18.53 -7.83
C PRO A 77 -2.43 -17.98 -7.65
N GLU A 78 -3.44 -18.81 -7.89
CA GLU A 78 -4.86 -18.50 -7.74
C GLU A 78 -5.24 -18.27 -6.27
N GLU A 79 -4.81 -19.16 -5.36
CA GLU A 79 -5.04 -19.02 -3.92
C GLU A 79 -4.37 -17.76 -3.37
N VAL A 80 -3.15 -17.50 -3.81
CA VAL A 80 -2.40 -16.31 -3.40
C VAL A 80 -3.05 -15.04 -3.95
N ALA A 81 -3.51 -15.05 -5.21
CA ALA A 81 -4.22 -13.93 -5.81
C ALA A 81 -5.55 -13.66 -5.07
N ALA A 82 -6.30 -14.71 -4.71
CA ALA A 82 -7.54 -14.56 -3.94
C ALA A 82 -7.32 -13.94 -2.55
N TYR A 83 -6.21 -14.28 -1.89
CA TYR A 83 -5.81 -13.64 -0.64
C TYR A 83 -5.56 -12.14 -0.80
N TYR A 84 -4.79 -11.74 -1.81
CA TYR A 84 -4.53 -10.31 -2.06
C TYR A 84 -5.77 -9.56 -2.54
N ASP A 85 -6.66 -10.23 -3.26
CA ASP A 85 -7.96 -9.70 -3.67
C ASP A 85 -8.85 -9.37 -2.45
N GLU A 86 -8.89 -10.24 -1.44
CA GLU A 86 -9.57 -9.95 -0.17
C GLU A 86 -8.92 -8.76 0.56
N LYS A 87 -7.59 -8.71 0.64
CA LYS A 87 -6.86 -7.58 1.26
C LYS A 87 -7.12 -6.27 0.52
N LEU A 88 -7.23 -6.31 -0.81
CA LEU A 88 -7.51 -5.13 -1.63
C LEU A 88 -8.91 -4.60 -1.33
N ARG A 89 -9.93 -5.48 -1.35
CA ARG A 89 -11.30 -5.12 -0.96
C ARG A 89 -11.38 -4.53 0.45
N ALA A 90 -10.57 -5.04 1.39
CA ALA A 90 -10.51 -4.51 2.74
C ALA A 90 -9.86 -3.11 2.84
N LEU A 91 -8.95 -2.77 1.92
CA LEU A 91 -8.22 -1.50 1.93
C LEU A 91 -9.06 -0.33 1.39
N ASP A 92 -9.67 -0.50 0.22
CA ASP A 92 -10.30 0.60 -0.53
C ASP A 92 -11.74 0.29 -0.98
N GLY A 93 -12.27 -0.90 -0.65
CA GLY A 93 -13.58 -1.34 -1.13
C GLY A 93 -13.61 -1.52 -2.65
N ALA A 94 -12.46 -1.69 -3.31
CA ALA A 94 -12.38 -1.79 -4.75
C ALA A 94 -13.26 -2.91 -5.29
N GLU A 95 -14.03 -2.56 -6.33
CA GLU A 95 -14.72 -3.55 -7.16
C GLU A 95 -13.75 -4.28 -8.10
N GLN A 96 -12.61 -3.65 -8.40
CA GLN A 96 -11.56 -4.23 -9.24
C GLN A 96 -10.59 -5.02 -8.38
N GLY A 97 -10.64 -6.34 -8.54
CA GLY A 97 -9.74 -7.28 -7.90
C GLY A 97 -8.37 -7.38 -8.57
N CYS A 98 -7.63 -8.41 -8.19
CA CYS A 98 -6.39 -8.78 -8.89
C CYS A 98 -6.65 -9.13 -10.37
N GLU A 99 -5.93 -8.49 -11.28
CA GLU A 99 -6.05 -8.72 -12.72
C GLU A 99 -5.12 -9.85 -13.17
N ARG A 100 -5.65 -10.86 -13.87
CA ARG A 100 -4.85 -11.91 -14.50
C ARG A 100 -4.38 -11.48 -15.89
N ILE A 101 -3.11 -11.69 -16.19
CA ILE A 101 -2.52 -11.41 -17.50
C ILE A 101 -1.79 -12.66 -18.01
N PRO A 102 -2.14 -13.20 -19.19
CA PRO A 102 -3.34 -12.87 -19.96
C PRO A 102 -4.63 -13.19 -19.19
N ALA A 103 -5.78 -12.62 -19.58
CA ALA A 103 -7.05 -12.86 -18.86
C ALA A 103 -7.47 -14.34 -18.84
N SER A 104 -7.06 -15.12 -19.85
CA SER A 104 -7.21 -16.57 -19.89
C SER A 104 -6.06 -17.20 -20.68
N GLY A 105 -5.81 -18.50 -20.45
CA GLY A 105 -4.73 -19.24 -21.10
C GLY A 105 -3.34 -18.81 -20.62
N GLU A 106 -2.34 -19.01 -21.47
CA GLU A 106 -0.93 -18.74 -21.18
C GLU A 106 -0.33 -17.86 -22.28
N VAL A 107 0.77 -17.17 -21.98
CA VAL A 107 1.54 -16.48 -23.01
C VAL A 107 2.12 -17.50 -23.98
N ALA A 108 2.03 -17.24 -25.28
CA ALA A 108 2.39 -18.20 -26.33
C ALA A 108 3.83 -18.75 -26.20
N ALA A 109 4.77 -17.94 -25.71
CA ALA A 109 6.16 -18.34 -25.51
C ALA A 109 6.32 -19.42 -24.42
N ALA A 110 5.47 -19.42 -23.39
CA ALA A 110 5.52 -20.39 -22.30
C ALA A 110 5.14 -21.82 -22.74
N ALA A 111 4.38 -21.96 -23.83
CA ALA A 111 4.03 -23.27 -24.38
C ALA A 111 5.25 -24.07 -24.87
N THR A 112 6.33 -23.38 -25.24
CA THR A 112 7.56 -24.01 -25.77
C THR A 112 8.78 -23.81 -24.86
N ASP A 113 8.74 -22.84 -23.95
CA ASP A 113 9.86 -22.45 -23.11
C ASP A 113 9.46 -22.41 -21.62
N ARG A 114 10.02 -23.35 -20.83
CA ARG A 114 9.76 -23.49 -19.38
C ARG A 114 10.41 -22.40 -18.53
N THR A 115 11.24 -21.55 -19.12
CA THR A 115 11.84 -20.38 -18.45
C THR A 115 10.94 -19.15 -18.50
N VAL A 116 9.86 -19.19 -19.31
CA VAL A 116 8.93 -18.10 -19.49
C VAL A 116 7.73 -18.27 -18.56
N VAL A 117 7.37 -17.20 -17.86
CA VAL A 117 6.20 -17.17 -16.97
C VAL A 117 4.93 -17.29 -17.82
N PRO A 118 4.09 -18.33 -17.62
CA PRO A 118 2.90 -18.58 -18.45
C PRO A 118 1.79 -17.54 -18.23
N TYR A 119 1.61 -17.05 -17.01
CA TYR A 119 0.64 -16.02 -16.65
C TYR A 119 1.01 -15.41 -15.31
N TRP A 120 0.43 -14.27 -14.96
CA TRP A 120 0.59 -13.67 -13.64
C TRP A 120 -0.66 -12.88 -13.24
N TYR A 121 -0.86 -12.69 -11.95
CA TYR A 121 -1.85 -11.79 -11.38
C TYR A 121 -1.16 -10.50 -10.94
N LYS A 122 -1.81 -9.36 -11.15
CA LYS A 122 -1.39 -8.05 -10.64
C LYS A 122 -2.48 -7.49 -9.73
N CYS A 123 -2.11 -7.23 -8.48
CA CYS A 123 -2.97 -6.56 -7.51
C CYS A 123 -2.35 -5.21 -7.18
N LEU A 124 -3.08 -4.12 -7.40
CA LEU A 124 -2.57 -2.76 -7.20
C LEU A 124 -3.11 -2.17 -5.90
N PHE A 125 -2.28 -2.15 -4.86
CA PHE A 125 -2.58 -1.45 -3.62
C PHE A 125 -2.15 0.00 -3.76
N GLN A 126 -3.09 0.94 -3.66
CA GLN A 126 -2.77 2.36 -3.74
C GLN A 126 -3.44 3.12 -2.61
N ARG A 127 -2.71 4.09 -2.06
CA ARG A 127 -3.24 5.06 -1.12
C ARG A 127 -2.85 6.44 -1.60
N THR A 128 -3.84 7.29 -1.83
CA THR A 128 -3.65 8.68 -2.25
C THR A 128 -3.99 9.62 -1.09
N GLY A 129 -3.26 10.72 -1.00
CA GLY A 129 -3.45 11.78 -0.01
C GLY A 129 -3.35 13.15 -0.65
N LEU A 130 -3.29 14.21 0.16
CA LEU A 130 -3.21 15.57 -0.36
C LEU A 130 -1.80 15.83 -0.94
N ARG A 131 -1.66 15.63 -2.26
CA ARG A 131 -0.40 15.69 -3.04
C ARG A 131 0.58 14.55 -2.76
N SER A 132 0.14 13.51 -2.07
CA SER A 132 0.94 12.33 -1.75
C SER A 132 0.34 11.04 -2.30
N SER A 133 1.21 10.08 -2.61
CA SER A 133 0.77 8.75 -3.02
C SER A 133 1.76 7.68 -2.57
N GLN A 134 1.21 6.53 -2.18
CA GLN A 134 1.92 5.28 -2.00
C GLN A 134 1.29 4.23 -2.91
N LEU A 135 2.15 3.41 -3.49
CA LEU A 135 1.79 2.34 -4.38
C LEU A 135 2.51 1.06 -3.94
N THR A 136 1.81 -0.05 -3.92
CA THR A 136 2.39 -1.39 -3.86
C THR A 136 1.70 -2.27 -4.88
N THR A 137 2.45 -2.63 -5.92
CA THR A 137 2.00 -3.60 -6.91
C THR A 137 2.45 -4.97 -6.47
N VAL A 138 1.50 -5.86 -6.19
CA VAL A 138 1.77 -7.26 -5.90
C VAL A 138 1.60 -8.05 -7.20
N THR A 139 2.68 -8.64 -7.68
CA THR A 139 2.66 -9.56 -8.83
C THR A 139 2.77 -10.99 -8.32
N VAL A 140 1.82 -11.84 -8.67
CA VAL A 140 1.79 -13.25 -8.29
C VAL A 140 1.93 -14.09 -9.55
N GLN A 141 2.89 -14.99 -9.60
CA GLN A 141 3.14 -15.81 -10.79
C GLN A 141 3.57 -17.21 -10.41
N PRO A 142 3.28 -18.24 -11.23
CA PRO A 142 3.91 -19.53 -11.06
C PRO A 142 5.41 -19.38 -11.28
N GLY A 143 6.17 -20.15 -10.51
CA GLY A 143 7.61 -20.24 -10.68
C GLY A 143 7.98 -20.95 -11.96
N VAL A 144 9.17 -20.62 -12.46
CA VAL A 144 9.70 -21.09 -13.73
C VAL A 144 10.98 -21.87 -13.51
N PHE A 145 11.28 -22.74 -14.46
CA PHE A 145 12.52 -23.50 -14.44
C PHE A 145 13.72 -22.56 -14.66
N SER A 146 14.77 -22.76 -13.87
CA SER A 146 16.09 -22.19 -14.10
C SER A 146 17.14 -23.29 -14.02
N ALA A 147 18.16 -23.22 -14.89
CA ALA A 147 19.32 -24.12 -14.84
C ALA A 147 20.18 -23.88 -13.59
N ASP A 148 20.10 -22.68 -13.01
CA ASP A 148 20.72 -22.34 -11.74
C ASP A 148 19.80 -22.77 -10.58
N PRO A 149 20.22 -23.72 -9.71
CA PRO A 149 19.41 -24.20 -8.60
C PRO A 149 18.98 -23.10 -7.62
N ASP A 150 19.78 -22.04 -7.47
CA ASP A 150 19.47 -20.94 -6.54
C ASP A 150 18.38 -20.01 -7.09
N LEU A 151 18.19 -20.01 -8.42
CA LEU A 151 17.20 -19.23 -9.14
C LEU A 151 15.98 -20.06 -9.58
N ASN A 152 16.01 -21.37 -9.35
CA ASN A 152 14.93 -22.25 -9.78
C ASN A 152 13.73 -22.11 -8.83
N THR A 153 12.60 -21.66 -9.41
CA THR A 153 11.34 -21.47 -8.67
C THR A 153 10.27 -22.47 -9.09
N GLU A 154 10.62 -23.45 -9.94
CA GLU A 154 9.71 -24.48 -10.43
C GLU A 154 8.98 -25.19 -9.28
N GLY A 155 7.66 -25.32 -9.42
CA GLY A 155 6.79 -25.92 -8.40
C GLY A 155 6.46 -25.01 -7.22
N LYS A 156 6.95 -23.76 -7.19
CA LYS A 156 6.56 -22.74 -6.22
C LYS A 156 5.79 -21.61 -6.90
N THR A 157 5.11 -20.79 -6.10
CA THR A 157 4.53 -19.51 -6.53
C THR A 157 5.45 -18.38 -6.09
N VAL A 158 5.75 -17.48 -7.02
CA VAL A 158 6.56 -16.29 -6.79
C VAL A 158 5.63 -15.10 -6.54
N ILE A 159 5.90 -14.37 -5.46
CA ILE A 159 5.17 -13.17 -5.07
C ILE A 159 6.17 -12.02 -5.07
N GLU A 160 5.97 -11.04 -5.94
CA GLU A 160 6.77 -9.83 -5.98
C GLU A 160 5.97 -8.64 -5.46
N HIS A 161 6.47 -7.96 -4.43
CA HIS A 161 5.95 -6.67 -3.99
C HIS A 161 6.84 -5.57 -4.55
N SER A 162 6.33 -4.80 -5.51
CA SER A 162 6.96 -3.60 -6.03
C SER A 162 6.34 -2.38 -5.34
N GLN A 163 7.09 -1.78 -4.42
CA GLN A 163 6.64 -0.68 -3.57
C GLN A 163 7.24 0.63 -4.06
N ARG A 164 6.42 1.69 -4.11
CA ARG A 164 6.84 3.05 -4.42
C ARG A 164 6.11 4.04 -3.51
N TRP A 165 6.85 4.99 -2.94
CA TRP A 165 6.28 6.02 -2.08
C TRP A 165 6.92 7.39 -2.37
N GLN A 166 6.49 8.43 -1.66
CA GLN A 166 7.10 9.74 -1.77
C GLN A 166 8.25 9.90 -0.77
N PRO A 167 9.44 10.37 -1.20
CA PRO A 167 10.54 10.67 -0.27
C PRO A 167 10.20 11.82 0.70
#